data_AF-A0A171AVW3-F1
#
_entry.id   AF-A0A171AVW3-F1
#
_cell.length_a   1.000
_cell.length_b   1.000
_cell.length_c   1.000
_cell.angle_alpha   90.00
_cell.angle_beta   90.00
_cell.angle_gamma   90.00
#
_symmetry.space_group_name_H-M   'P 1'
#
loop_
_entity.id
_entity.type
_entity.pdbx_description
1 polymer ?
#
loop_
_entity_poly.entity_id
_entity_poly.type
_entity_poly.pdbx_seq_one_letter_code
_entity_poly.pdbx_strand_id
1 'polypeptide(L)' 'MNERLKQVKELLPHGGMKVIAQKANVSIPTVCRVLNGFPSPQMERIVTCTAEYLAEVKEKEKNINAVLEKALQS' A
#
# COMPACT_ATOMS: atom_id res chain seq x y z
N MET A 1 4.21 17.91 3.17
CA MET A 1 3.49 16.86 2.41
C MET A 1 4.39 15.69 2.02
N ASN A 2 5.64 15.93 1.61
CA ASN A 2 6.57 14.89 1.14
C ASN A 2 7.04 13.86 2.20
N GLU A 3 7.09 14.20 3.49
CA GLU A 3 7.48 13.24 4.54
C GLU A 3 6.44 12.15 4.77
N ARG A 4 5.14 12.47 4.72
CA ARG A 4 4.07 11.49 4.94
C ARG A 4 4.04 10.40 3.86
N LEU A 5 4.27 10.77 2.61
CA LEU A 5 4.31 9.82 1.49
C LEU A 5 5.50 8.86 1.59
N LYS A 6 6.65 9.37 2.09
CA LYS A 6 7.83 8.55 2.38
C LYS A 6 7.57 7.57 3.52
N GLN A 7 6.91 8.00 4.60
CA GLN A 7 6.53 7.11 5.69
C GLN A 7 5.56 6.01 5.22
N VAL A 8 4.58 6.37 4.39
CA VAL A 8 3.66 5.39 3.78
C VAL A 8 4.41 4.35 2.97
N LYS A 9 5.45 4.75 2.23
CA LYS A 9 6.30 3.84 1.47
C LYS A 9 7.00 2.82 2.37
N GLU A 10 7.46 3.21 3.55
CA GLU A 10 8.13 2.32 4.51
C GLU A 10 7.17 1.32 5.15
N LEU A 11 5.88 1.66 5.25
CA LEU A 11 4.84 0.78 5.77
C LEU A 11 4.33 -0.23 4.73
N LEU A 12 4.73 -0.12 3.46
CA LEU A 12 4.26 -1.02 2.42
C LEU A 12 4.94 -2.40 2.54
N PRO A 13 4.18 -3.50 2.68
CA PRO A 13 4.76 -4.84 2.68
C PRO A 13 5.43 -5.15 1.34
N HIS A 14 6.40 -6.07 1.35
CA HIS A 14 7.12 -6.49 0.15
C HIS A 14 6.14 -6.85 -0.99
N GLY A 15 6.28 -6.16 -2.13
CA GLY A 15 5.39 -6.33 -3.29
C GLY A 15 4.20 -5.38 -3.36
N GLY A 16 3.90 -4.61 -2.31
CA GLY A 16 2.77 -3.67 -2.29
C GLY A 16 2.80 -2.62 -3.40
N MET A 17 4.00 -2.13 -3.75
CA MET A 17 4.17 -1.21 -4.88
C MET A 17 3.72 -1.80 -6.23
N LYS A 18 3.90 -3.11 -6.44
CA LYS A 18 3.47 -3.79 -7.68
C LYS A 18 1.94 -3.82 -7.75
N VAL A 19 1.28 -4.13 -6.63
CA VAL A 19 -0.18 -4.15 -6.55
C VAL A 19 -0.76 -2.76 -6.75
N ILE A 20 -0.20 -1.75 -6.09
CA ILE A 20 -0.61 -0.35 -6.26
C ILE A 20 -0.42 0.10 -7.71
N ALA A 21 0.71 -0.24 -8.34
CA ALA A 21 0.97 0.08 -9.73
C ALA A 21 -0.08 -0.55 -10.67
N GLN A 22 -0.47 -1.80 -10.42
CA GLN A 22 -1.53 -2.47 -11.17
C GLN A 22 -2.90 -1.81 -10.95
N LYS A 23 -3.28 -1.51 -9.71
CA LYS A 23 -4.56 -0.84 -9.38
C LYS A 23 -4.65 0.56 -9.99
N ALA A 24 -3.57 1.32 -9.90
CA ALA A 24 -3.50 2.66 -10.46
C ALA A 24 -3.34 2.66 -11.99
N ASN A 25 -3.06 1.51 -12.62
CA ASN A 25 -2.73 1.35 -14.03
C ASN A 25 -1.53 2.22 -14.46
N VAL A 26 -0.44 2.12 -13.69
CA VAL A 26 0.79 2.91 -13.88
C VAL A 26 2.03 2.02 -13.73
N SER A 27 3.20 2.54 -14.10
CA SER A 27 4.46 1.83 -13.87
C SER A 27 4.88 1.86 -12.40
N ILE A 28 5.55 0.80 -11.91
CA ILE A 28 6.13 0.75 -10.55
C ILE A 28 7.06 1.96 -10.29
N PRO A 29 7.95 2.37 -11.22
CA PRO A 29 8.74 3.59 -11.04
C PRO A 29 7.89 4.84 -10.80
N THR A 30 6.75 4.99 -11.50
CA THR A 30 5.84 6.13 -11.30
C THR A 30 5.29 6.15 -9.88
N VAL A 31 4.85 5.01 -9.35
CA VAL A 31 4.39 4.89 -7.95
C VAL A 31 5.51 5.28 -6.98
N CYS A 32 6.71 4.71 -7.16
CA CYS A 32 7.86 5.01 -6.30
C CYS A 32 8.21 6.49 -6.31
N ARG A 33 8.17 7.14 -7.49
CA ARG A 33 8.43 8.57 -7.63
C ARG A 33 7.39 9.41 -6.88
N VAL A 34 6.11 9.08 -7.03
CA VAL A 34 5.03 9.78 -6.31
C VAL A 34 5.16 9.60 -4.80
N LEU A 35 5.41 8.38 -4.32
CA LEU A 35 5.60 8.11 -2.89
C LEU A 35 6.87 8.77 -2.32
N ASN A 36 7.87 9.04 -3.15
CA ASN A 36 9.05 9.82 -2.77
C ASN A 36 8.79 11.34 -2.73
N GLY A 37 7.59 11.80 -3.12
CA GLY A 37 7.18 13.20 -3.09
C GLY A 37 7.39 13.97 -4.39
N PHE A 38 7.61 13.27 -5.52
CA PHE A 38 7.72 13.94 -6.81
C PHE A 38 6.34 14.15 -7.45
N PRO A 39 6.14 15.27 -8.15
CA PRO A 39 4.88 15.55 -8.83
C PRO A 39 4.62 14.57 -9.98
N SER A 40 3.35 14.20 -10.15
CA SER A 40 2.88 13.36 -11.25
C SER A 40 1.42 13.71 -11.54
N PRO A 41 0.98 13.72 -12.81
CA PRO A 41 -0.44 13.88 -13.15
C PRO A 41 -1.32 12.77 -12.56
N GLN A 42 -0.72 11.63 -12.21
CA GLN A 42 -1.42 10.47 -11.62
C GLN A 42 -1.31 10.42 -10.10
N MET A 43 -0.83 11.50 -9.45
CA MET A 43 -0.58 11.53 -8.01
C MET A 43 -1.82 11.19 -7.20
N GLU A 44 -2.96 11.84 -7.46
CA GLU A 44 -4.21 11.59 -6.75
C GLU A 44 -4.61 10.12 -6.83
N ARG A 45 -4.62 9.56 -8.04
CA ARG A 45 -4.96 8.15 -8.27
C ARG A 45 -4.01 7.20 -7.52
N ILE A 46 -2.71 7.46 -7.55
CA ILE A 46 -1.70 6.63 -6.86
C ILE A 46 -1.92 6.70 -5.35
N VAL A 47 -2.16 7.89 -4.78
CA VAL A 47 -2.43 8.06 -3.34
C VAL A 47 -3.70 7.33 -2.93
N THR A 48 -4.79 7.45 -3.69
CA THR A 48 -6.04 6.73 -3.43
C THR A 48 -5.84 5.22 -3.47
N CYS A 49 -5.24 4.67 -4.52
CA CYS A 49 -4.97 3.23 -4.61
C CYS A 49 -4.02 2.73 -3.51
N THR A 50 -3.10 3.59 -3.04
CA THR A 50 -2.21 3.26 -1.92
C THR A 50 -2.99 3.17 -0.60
N ALA A 51 -3.93 4.09 -0.36
CA ALA A 51 -4.79 4.07 0.82
C ALA A 51 -5.73 2.84 0.83
N GLU A 52 -6.34 2.53 -0.33
CA GLU A 52 -7.17 1.33 -0.50
C GLU A 52 -6.37 0.05 -0.22
N TYR A 53 -5.16 -0.06 -0.79
CA TYR A 53 -4.30 -1.21 -0.57
C TYR A 53 -3.94 -1.41 0.90
N LEU A 54 -3.59 -0.33 1.61
CA LEU A 54 -3.28 -0.41 3.04
C LEU A 54 -4.51 -0.81 3.89
N ALA A 55 -5.71 -0.36 3.51
CA ALA A 55 -6.95 -0.79 4.15
C ALA A 55 -7.19 -2.30 3.96
N GLU A 56 -7.02 -2.81 2.73
CA GLU A 56 -7.14 -4.24 2.42
C GLU A 56 -6.11 -5.10 3.16
N VAL A 57 -4.86 -4.65 3.25
CA VAL A 57 -3.81 -5.35 4.00
C VAL A 57 -4.18 -5.44 5.47
N LYS A 58 -4.61 -4.33 6.08
CA LYS A 58 -5.00 -4.29 7.50
C LYS A 58 -6.20 -5.18 7.79
N GLU A 59 -7.15 -5.27 6.87
CA GLU A 59 -8.28 -6.19 6.99
C GLU A 59 -7.84 -7.66 6.90
N LYS A 60 -6.96 -7.98 5.96
CA LYS A 60 -6.39 -9.33 5.83
C LYS A 60 -5.57 -9.73 7.06
N GLU A 61 -4.76 -8.83 7.62
CA GLU A 61 -4.01 -9.09 8.85
C GLU A 61 -4.93 -9.41 10.02
N LYS A 62 -6.04 -8.67 10.19
CA LYS A 62 -7.05 -8.98 11.21
C LYS A 62 -7.64 -10.38 11.03
N ASN A 63 -8.01 -10.74 9.80
CA ASN A 63 -8.57 -12.05 9.51
C ASN A 63 -7.55 -13.18 9.75
N ILE A 64 -6.29 -12.99 9.34
CA ILE A 64 -5.22 -13.97 9.57
C ILE A 64 -4.99 -14.14 11.07
N ASN A 65 -4.88 -13.07 11.85
CA ASN A 65 -4.71 -13.15 13.30
C ASN A 65 -5.88 -13.88 13.96
N ALA A 66 -7.12 -13.59 13.58
CA ALA A 66 -8.29 -14.27 14.11
C ALA A 66 -8.31 -15.78 13.80
N VAL A 67 -7.81 -16.18 12.62
CA VAL A 67 -7.66 -17.60 12.25
C VAL A 67 -6.52 -18.25 13.03
N LEU A 68 -5.38 -17.57 13.18
CA LEU A 68 -4.22 -18.07 13.93
C LEU A 68 -4.54 -18.24 15.41
N GLU A 69 -5.25 -17.31 16.05
CA GLU A 69 -5.67 -17.44 17.45
C GLU A 69 -6.56 -18.67 17.66
N LYS A 70 -7.50 -18.92 16.73
CA LYS A 70 -8.32 -20.15 16.77
C LYS A 70 -7.51 -21.42 16.57
N ALA A 71 -6.51 -21.39 15.69
CA ALA A 71 -5.66 -22.53 15.39
C ALA A 71 -4.65 -22.85 16.52
N LEU A 72 -4.21 -21.84 17.27
CA LEU A 72 -3.29 -22.00 18.40
C LEU A 72 -4.01 -22.36 19.72
N GLN A 73 -5.32 -22.14 19.80
CA GLN A 73 -6.16 -22.52 20.94
C GLN A 73 -6.84 -23.91 20.78
N SER A 74 -6.63 -24.59 19.64
CA SER A 74 -7.07 -25.97 19.39
C SER A 74 -5.91 -26.94 19.58
#